data_AF-A0A2T7NGW2-F1
#
_entry.id   AF-A0A2T7NGW2-F1
#
_cell.length_a   1.000
_cell.length_b   1.000
_cell.length_c   1.000
_cell.angle_alpha   90.00
_cell.angle_beta   90.00
_cell.angle_gamma   90.00
#
_symmetry.space_group_name_H-M   'P 1'
#
loop_
_entity.id
_entity.type
_entity.pdbx_description
1 polymer ?
#
loop_
_entity_poly.entity_id
_entity_poly.type
_entity_poly.pdbx_seq_one_letter_code
_entity_poly.pdbx_strand_id
1 'polypeptide(L)'
;MIGVGVREGREGGGWRGIMSPVELTCVNQRYFLPSTVDLLELCGQTHLVTSSALLVADVDGYSGTAENCQVKVVSRHENLFNHLRLQLLDVDSDCRYLRMYIRDVKTSWHSDNICGTGWSSIMYETSDTAVIDVWKVGGYFNRNMKFTLLATSFSNDISSGDFVCDNSESIDDRLRCDGYNNCGDWSDERSCTFLTWPWKVAFIVGGCGLGLVIAVVIVVHVIRRRNRRAAHNALTRAPVATPVKQTEVPGLPSYGSIAAFPPPPPYSAVDSQVNVPPASPPVYQTEEATEATPTGR
;
A
#
# COMPACT_ATOMS: atom_id res chain seq x y z
N MET A 1 -14.61 49.64 -19.19
CA MET A 1 -13.69 49.19 -20.26
C MET A 1 -12.27 49.49 -19.83
N ILE A 2 -11.58 48.54 -19.21
CA ILE A 2 -10.12 48.55 -19.06
C ILE A 2 -9.70 47.08 -19.22
N GLY A 3 -9.19 46.76 -20.40
CA GLY A 3 -8.67 45.43 -20.74
C GLY A 3 -7.20 45.33 -20.36
N VAL A 4 -6.82 44.25 -19.69
CA VAL A 4 -5.43 43.87 -19.47
C VAL A 4 -5.18 42.63 -20.32
N GLY A 5 -4.44 42.82 -21.41
CA GLY A 5 -3.98 41.75 -22.29
C GLY A 5 -2.76 41.05 -21.69
N VAL A 6 -2.82 39.73 -21.58
CA VAL A 6 -1.66 38.88 -21.30
C VAL A 6 -1.25 38.22 -22.61
N ARG A 7 0.02 38.40 -22.98
CA ARG A 7 0.61 37.96 -24.23
C ARG A 7 0.73 36.43 -24.29
N GLU A 8 0.42 35.96 -25.49
CA GLU A 8 0.53 34.63 -26.04
C GLU A 8 1.99 34.17 -26.17
N GLY A 9 2.27 32.95 -25.68
CA GLY A 9 3.46 32.17 -26.04
C GLY A 9 3.04 30.90 -26.77
N ARG A 10 3.14 30.93 -28.11
CA ARG A 10 3.28 29.77 -29.03
C ARG A 10 4.61 29.07 -28.75
N GLU A 11 4.90 27.81 -29.06
CA GLU A 11 4.25 26.67 -29.72
C GLU A 11 5.13 25.45 -29.41
N GLY A 12 4.55 24.26 -29.29
CA GLY A 12 5.30 22.99 -29.23
C GLY A 12 4.32 21.84 -29.43
N GLY A 13 4.36 21.23 -30.61
CA GLY A 13 3.27 20.42 -31.17
C GLY A 13 3.01 19.07 -30.50
N GLY A 14 1.79 18.57 -30.69
CA GLY A 14 1.39 17.22 -30.29
C GLY A 14 -0.09 16.98 -30.57
N TRP A 15 -0.37 16.29 -31.69
CA TRP A 15 -1.58 15.52 -32.03
C TRP A 15 -2.93 16.00 -31.45
N ARG A 16 -3.71 16.73 -32.27
CA ARG A 16 -5.15 16.92 -32.03
C ARG A 16 -5.90 15.64 -32.38
N GLY A 17 -6.04 14.74 -31.43
CA GLY A 17 -7.21 13.87 -31.35
C GLY A 17 -8.38 14.71 -30.83
N ILE A 18 -9.45 14.82 -31.60
CA ILE A 18 -10.71 15.44 -31.14
C ILE A 18 -11.32 14.44 -30.17
N MET A 19 -10.94 14.55 -28.90
CA MET A 19 -11.52 13.80 -27.80
C MET A 19 -12.73 14.59 -27.31
N SER A 20 -13.88 13.94 -27.24
CA SER A 20 -15.13 14.58 -26.84
C SER A 20 -15.01 15.19 -25.42
N PRO A 21 -15.76 16.25 -25.08
CA PRO A 21 -15.71 16.86 -23.75
C PRO A 21 -16.15 15.94 -22.60
N VAL A 22 -16.61 14.72 -22.90
CA VAL A 22 -17.04 13.71 -21.92
C VAL A 22 -15.86 12.85 -21.42
N GLU A 23 -14.73 12.82 -22.13
CA GLU A 23 -13.59 11.96 -21.76
C GLU A 23 -12.52 12.65 -20.88
N LEU A 24 -12.66 13.96 -20.62
CA LEU A 24 -11.66 14.73 -19.85
C LEU A 24 -11.89 14.78 -18.34
N THR A 25 -13.00 14.25 -17.81
CA THR A 25 -13.31 14.37 -16.37
C THR A 25 -12.64 13.30 -15.49
N CYS A 26 -12.24 12.14 -16.03
CA CYS A 26 -11.71 11.05 -15.20
C CYS A 26 -10.17 10.97 -15.14
N VAL A 27 -9.42 11.74 -15.93
CA VAL A 27 -7.93 11.68 -15.94
C VAL A 27 -7.30 12.48 -14.79
N ASN A 28 -8.09 13.29 -14.08
CA ASN A 28 -7.63 14.18 -12.99
C ASN A 28 -8.34 13.96 -11.65
N GLN A 29 -9.11 12.88 -11.47
CA GLN A 29 -9.76 12.61 -10.19
C GLN A 29 -8.71 12.11 -9.19
N ARG A 30 -8.34 12.98 -8.24
CA ARG A 30 -7.82 12.54 -6.96
C ARG A 30 -8.91 11.68 -6.33
N TYR A 31 -8.63 10.40 -6.06
CA TYR A 31 -9.50 9.54 -5.26
C TYR A 31 -9.93 10.32 -4.01
N PHE A 32 -11.20 10.71 -3.95
CA PHE A 32 -11.73 11.41 -2.79
C PHE A 32 -12.02 10.35 -1.74
N LEU A 33 -11.13 10.23 -0.76
CA LEU A 33 -11.35 9.27 0.33
C LEU A 33 -12.35 9.87 1.32
N PRO A 34 -13.35 9.08 1.78
CA PRO A 34 -14.27 9.53 2.82
C PRO A 34 -13.47 9.88 4.08
N SER A 35 -13.89 10.94 4.78
CA SER A 35 -13.29 11.27 6.07
C SER A 35 -13.59 10.14 7.06
N THR A 36 -12.54 9.57 7.66
CA THR A 36 -12.69 8.57 8.71
C THR A 36 -12.90 9.24 10.05
N VAL A 37 -13.88 8.76 10.80
CA VAL A 37 -14.34 9.34 12.05
C VAL A 37 -14.56 8.22 13.05
N ASP A 38 -13.96 8.34 14.24
CA ASP A 38 -14.19 7.41 15.33
C ASP A 38 -15.44 7.81 16.12
N LEU A 39 -16.42 6.91 16.16
CA LEU A 39 -17.68 7.08 16.87
C LEU A 39 -17.48 7.17 18.38
N LEU A 40 -16.46 6.50 18.92
CA LEU A 40 -16.17 6.53 20.36
C LEU A 40 -15.55 7.88 20.77
N GLU A 41 -14.78 8.52 19.89
CA GLU A 41 -14.25 9.87 20.13
C GLU A 41 -15.34 10.95 20.00
N LEU A 42 -16.34 10.75 19.13
CA LEU A 42 -17.46 11.68 18.93
C LEU A 42 -18.62 11.48 19.91
N CYS A 43 -18.37 10.85 21.04
CA CYS A 43 -19.44 10.50 21.95
C CYS A 43 -20.24 11.70 22.47
N GLY A 44 -21.57 11.66 22.30
CA GLY A 44 -22.48 12.75 22.65
C GLY A 44 -22.45 13.95 21.69
N GLN A 45 -21.68 13.88 20.61
CA GLN A 45 -21.54 14.96 19.63
C GLN A 45 -22.41 14.73 18.39
N THR A 46 -22.51 15.79 17.58
CA THR A 46 -23.14 15.75 16.27
C THR A 46 -22.10 15.86 15.18
N HIS A 47 -22.09 14.92 14.24
CA HIS A 47 -21.23 14.91 13.06
C HIS A 47 -22.01 15.31 11.82
N LEU A 48 -21.47 16.25 11.05
CA LEU A 48 -22.04 16.70 9.77
C LEU A 48 -21.39 15.92 8.63
N VAL A 49 -22.18 15.12 7.92
CA VAL A 49 -21.76 14.42 6.70
C VAL A 49 -21.96 15.36 5.52
N THR A 50 -20.85 15.82 4.95
CA THR A 50 -20.87 16.80 3.86
C THR A 50 -21.06 16.18 2.48
N SER A 51 -20.49 15.00 2.25
CA SER A 51 -20.69 14.16 1.07
C SER A 51 -20.72 12.69 1.50
N SER A 52 -19.59 12.18 1.98
CA SER A 52 -19.48 10.86 2.59
C SER A 52 -18.52 10.86 3.80
N ALA A 53 -18.72 9.93 4.73
CA ALA A 53 -17.85 9.72 5.88
C ALA A 53 -17.79 8.24 6.26
N LEU A 54 -16.61 7.76 6.65
CA LEU A 54 -16.40 6.43 7.20
C LEU A 54 -16.50 6.51 8.72
N LEU A 55 -17.57 5.95 9.28
CA LEU A 55 -17.82 5.92 10.71
C LEU A 55 -17.30 4.59 11.27
N VAL A 56 -16.34 4.66 12.18
CA VAL A 56 -15.68 3.50 12.75
C VAL A 56 -15.91 3.49 14.25
N ALA A 57 -16.23 2.32 14.82
CA ALA A 57 -16.11 2.10 16.25
C ALA A 57 -15.10 0.98 16.44
N ASP A 58 -13.90 1.31 16.90
CA ASP A 58 -12.82 0.34 17.15
C ASP A 58 -12.61 0.18 18.67
N VAL A 59 -12.81 -1.03 19.16
CA VAL A 59 -12.68 -1.36 20.58
C VAL A 59 -11.56 -2.36 20.75
N ASP A 60 -10.48 -1.92 21.38
CA ASP A 60 -9.34 -2.78 21.71
C ASP A 60 -9.72 -3.90 22.67
N GLY A 61 -9.13 -5.08 22.46
CA GLY A 61 -9.36 -6.28 23.26
C GLY A 61 -9.26 -6.04 24.77
N TYR A 62 -8.35 -5.16 25.19
CA TYR A 62 -8.01 -4.94 26.58
C TYR A 62 -8.88 -3.87 27.29
N SER A 63 -10.12 -3.63 26.85
CA SER A 63 -10.80 -2.36 27.16
C SER A 63 -11.96 -2.43 28.15
N GLY A 64 -11.66 -2.04 29.40
CA GLY A 64 -12.35 -0.92 30.08
C GLY A 64 -13.69 -1.14 30.77
N THR A 65 -14.22 -0.04 31.31
CA THR A 65 -15.56 0.06 31.92
C THR A 65 -16.66 0.06 30.86
N ALA A 66 -17.88 -0.29 31.26
CA ALA A 66 -19.04 -0.21 30.38
C ALA A 66 -19.25 1.25 29.91
N GLU A 67 -19.57 1.41 28.63
CA GLU A 67 -19.73 2.71 27.99
C GLU A 67 -20.85 2.63 26.95
N ASN A 68 -21.80 3.56 27.02
CA ASN A 68 -22.84 3.69 26.02
C ASN A 68 -22.58 4.99 25.30
N CYS A 69 -22.38 4.89 24.00
CA CYS A 69 -22.02 6.03 23.19
C CYS A 69 -23.09 6.33 22.15
N GLN A 70 -23.54 7.58 22.12
CA GLN A 70 -24.53 8.04 21.16
C GLN A 70 -23.93 9.15 20.31
N VAL A 71 -23.95 8.97 18.99
CA VAL A 71 -23.47 9.95 18.03
C VAL A 71 -24.61 10.31 17.09
N LYS A 72 -24.90 11.61 16.96
CA LYS A 72 -25.87 12.10 15.99
C LYS A 72 -25.15 12.41 14.68
N VAL A 73 -25.64 11.89 13.58
CA VAL A 73 -25.13 12.11 12.23
C VAL A 73 -26.18 12.88 11.46
N VAL A 74 -25.77 13.97 10.81
CA VAL A 74 -26.67 14.87 10.08
C VAL A 74 -26.14 15.09 8.68
N SER A 75 -27.03 15.04 7.70
CA SER A 75 -26.73 15.37 6.30
C SER A 75 -26.54 16.87 6.15
N ARG A 76 -25.64 17.29 5.25
CA ARG A 76 -25.53 18.71 4.86
C ARG A 76 -26.84 19.28 4.35
N HIS A 77 -27.66 18.47 3.67
CA HIS A 77 -28.81 18.98 2.96
C HIS A 77 -30.07 18.85 3.84
N GLU A 78 -30.46 19.94 4.51
CA GLU A 78 -31.56 19.97 5.51
C GLU A 78 -32.98 20.08 4.90
N ASN A 79 -33.32 19.26 3.88
CA ASN A 79 -34.68 19.23 3.30
C ASN A 79 -35.36 17.86 3.51
N LEU A 80 -36.69 17.84 3.52
CA LEU A 80 -37.52 16.64 3.73
C LEU A 80 -37.30 15.51 2.71
N PHE A 81 -36.76 15.83 1.55
CA PHE A 81 -36.46 14.85 0.51
C PHE A 81 -35.03 14.31 0.63
N ASN A 82 -34.15 15.01 1.33
CA ASN A 82 -32.77 14.55 1.50
C ASN A 82 -32.74 13.46 2.56
N HIS A 83 -31.86 12.50 2.34
CA HIS A 83 -31.77 11.33 3.17
C HIS A 83 -30.30 10.97 3.40
N LEU A 84 -30.07 10.24 4.48
CA LEU A 84 -28.77 9.65 4.79
C LEU A 84 -28.86 8.17 4.50
N ARG A 85 -27.88 7.66 3.76
CA ARG A 85 -27.69 6.22 3.61
C ARG A 85 -26.51 5.80 4.46
N LEU A 86 -26.72 4.76 5.26
CA LEU A 86 -25.70 4.13 6.08
C LEU A 86 -25.49 2.71 5.55
N GLN A 87 -24.35 2.48 4.91
CA GLN A 87 -23.93 1.15 4.50
C GLN A 87 -23.07 0.54 5.60
N LEU A 88 -23.47 -0.63 6.09
CA LEU A 88 -22.62 -1.40 6.99
C LEU A 88 -21.58 -2.13 6.14
N LEU A 89 -20.29 -1.84 6.33
CA LEU A 89 -19.20 -2.42 5.54
C LEU A 89 -18.56 -3.62 6.23
N ASP A 90 -18.24 -3.47 7.51
CA ASP A 90 -17.58 -4.51 8.30
C ASP A 90 -18.13 -4.54 9.72
N VAL A 91 -18.34 -5.76 10.21
CA VAL A 91 -18.82 -6.05 11.56
C VAL A 91 -17.95 -7.16 12.11
N ASP A 92 -17.20 -6.88 13.17
CA ASP A 92 -16.54 -7.88 14.00
C ASP A 92 -16.79 -7.54 15.47
N SER A 93 -17.85 -8.08 16.04
CA SER A 93 -18.21 -7.87 17.43
C SER A 93 -18.77 -9.15 18.07
N ASP A 94 -18.45 -9.37 19.35
CA ASP A 94 -19.20 -10.31 20.17
C ASP A 94 -20.47 -9.60 20.65
N CYS A 95 -21.62 -10.10 20.21
CA CYS A 95 -22.94 -9.59 20.57
C CYS A 95 -23.17 -9.45 22.08
N ARG A 96 -22.41 -10.11 22.95
CA ARG A 96 -22.53 -9.92 24.40
C ARG A 96 -21.88 -8.63 24.88
N TYR A 97 -20.80 -8.21 24.24
CA TYR A 97 -19.93 -7.13 24.72
C TYR A 97 -20.03 -5.86 23.89
N LEU A 98 -20.28 -5.96 22.60
CA LEU A 98 -20.33 -4.80 21.72
C LEU A 98 -21.49 -4.94 20.71
N ARG A 99 -22.43 -4.01 20.79
CA ARG A 99 -23.59 -3.92 19.90
C ARG A 99 -23.71 -2.50 19.38
N MET A 100 -24.36 -2.36 18.22
CA MET A 100 -24.72 -1.08 17.66
C MET A 100 -26.18 -1.12 17.22
N TYR A 101 -26.88 0.00 17.28
CA TYR A 101 -28.16 0.15 16.58
C TYR A 101 -28.29 1.58 16.05
N ILE A 102 -29.04 1.70 14.97
CA ILE A 102 -29.22 2.94 14.23
C ILE A 102 -30.67 3.37 14.42
N ARG A 103 -30.90 4.66 14.66
CA ARG A 103 -32.25 5.23 14.78
C ARG A 103 -32.38 6.48 13.94
N ASP A 104 -33.54 6.65 13.33
CA ASP A 104 -33.89 7.90 12.66
C ASP A 104 -34.67 8.79 13.63
N VAL A 105 -34.21 10.03 13.80
CA VAL A 105 -34.81 11.01 14.71
C VAL A 105 -36.20 11.43 14.23
N LYS A 106 -36.43 11.48 12.92
CA LYS A 106 -37.67 12.01 12.34
C LYS A 106 -38.75 10.95 12.20
N THR A 107 -38.39 9.75 11.75
CA THR A 107 -39.37 8.70 11.40
C THR A 107 -39.64 7.71 12.54
N SER A 108 -38.96 7.83 13.69
CA SER A 108 -38.99 6.85 14.78
C SER A 108 -38.56 5.43 14.37
N TRP A 109 -38.04 5.27 13.16
CA TRP A 109 -37.48 4.02 12.68
C TRP A 109 -36.20 3.69 13.46
N HIS A 110 -35.98 2.40 13.69
CA HIS A 110 -34.77 1.88 14.32
C HIS A 110 -34.40 0.53 13.71
N SER A 111 -33.10 0.25 13.66
CA SER A 111 -32.57 -1.07 13.31
C SER A 111 -32.70 -2.03 14.48
N ASP A 112 -32.61 -3.33 14.19
CA ASP A 112 -32.28 -4.34 15.20
C ASP A 112 -30.85 -4.14 15.74
N ASN A 113 -30.51 -4.87 16.80
CA ASN A 113 -29.15 -4.90 17.33
C ASN A 113 -28.18 -5.49 16.30
N ILE A 114 -27.23 -4.67 15.87
CA ILE A 114 -26.15 -5.01 14.95
C ILE A 114 -24.97 -5.55 15.76
N CYS A 115 -24.58 -6.79 15.48
CA CYS A 115 -23.40 -7.46 16.04
C CYS A 115 -23.11 -8.75 15.25
N GLY A 116 -21.95 -9.36 15.48
CA GLY A 116 -21.54 -10.62 14.82
C GLY A 116 -20.22 -10.48 14.08
N THR A 117 -19.97 -11.35 13.10
CA THR A 117 -18.72 -11.31 12.31
C THR A 117 -19.03 -11.43 10.82
N GLY A 118 -18.48 -10.54 10.01
CA GLY A 118 -18.51 -10.63 8.57
C GLY A 118 -18.62 -9.29 7.87
N TRP A 119 -18.34 -9.33 6.57
CA TRP A 119 -18.60 -8.20 5.69
C TRP A 119 -20.09 -8.12 5.44
N SER A 120 -20.63 -6.94 5.63
CA SER A 120 -22.03 -6.64 5.34
C SER A 120 -22.08 -5.70 4.15
N SER A 121 -23.21 -5.70 3.45
CA SER A 121 -23.56 -4.63 2.52
C SER A 121 -25.00 -4.20 2.78
N ILE A 122 -25.45 -4.36 4.02
CA ILE A 122 -26.78 -3.92 4.44
C ILE A 122 -26.79 -2.39 4.35
N MET A 123 -27.80 -1.89 3.66
CA MET A 123 -28.06 -0.46 3.50
C MET A 123 -29.21 -0.08 4.41
N TYR A 124 -29.01 0.95 5.21
CA TYR A 124 -30.05 1.60 5.98
C TYR A 124 -30.31 2.98 5.39
N GLU A 125 -31.57 3.29 5.17
CA GLU A 125 -32.00 4.60 4.70
C GLU A 125 -32.73 5.33 5.83
N THR A 126 -32.22 6.48 6.20
CA THR A 126 -32.79 7.35 7.22
C THR A 126 -33.21 8.66 6.58
N SER A 127 -33.94 9.51 7.30
CA SER A 127 -34.06 10.92 6.94
C SER A 127 -32.68 11.61 6.81
N ASP A 128 -32.65 12.94 6.69
CA ASP A 128 -31.44 13.76 6.82
C ASP A 128 -30.73 13.64 8.20
N THR A 129 -31.24 12.83 9.13
CA THR A 129 -30.62 12.59 10.44
C THR A 129 -30.64 11.12 10.84
N ALA A 130 -29.53 10.67 11.42
CA ALA A 130 -29.42 9.36 12.05
C ALA A 130 -28.76 9.50 13.44
N VAL A 131 -29.12 8.63 14.37
CA VAL A 131 -28.46 8.49 15.66
C VAL A 131 -27.91 7.08 15.74
N ILE A 132 -26.61 6.99 15.97
CA ILE A 132 -25.88 5.73 16.10
C ILE A 132 -25.59 5.54 17.59
N ASP A 133 -26.16 4.48 18.14
CA ASP A 133 -25.94 4.08 19.52
C ASP A 133 -25.00 2.87 19.54
N VAL A 134 -23.82 3.04 20.14
CA VAL A 134 -22.82 1.99 20.37
C VAL A 134 -22.88 1.59 21.84
N TRP A 135 -23.21 0.34 22.09
CA TRP A 135 -23.34 -0.22 23.43
C TRP A 135 -22.16 -1.14 23.73
N LYS A 136 -21.30 -0.71 24.64
CA LYS A 136 -20.13 -1.46 25.10
C LYS A 136 -20.31 -1.90 26.55
N VAL A 137 -20.19 -3.20 26.78
CA VAL A 137 -20.13 -3.78 28.12
C VAL A 137 -18.68 -3.81 28.58
N GLY A 138 -18.45 -3.44 29.84
CA GLY A 138 -17.14 -3.56 30.46
C GLY A 138 -16.75 -5.02 30.67
N GLY A 139 -15.47 -5.33 30.52
CA GLY A 139 -14.96 -6.68 30.67
C GLY A 139 -13.62 -6.88 30.00
N TYR A 140 -13.09 -8.11 30.09
CA TYR A 140 -11.89 -8.51 29.39
C TYR A 140 -12.26 -9.37 28.19
N PHE A 141 -11.76 -9.00 27.02
CA PHE A 141 -11.89 -9.75 25.79
C PHE A 141 -10.50 -9.90 25.17
N ASN A 142 -10.28 -10.94 24.36
CA ASN A 142 -8.94 -11.31 23.87
C ASN A 142 -8.73 -10.96 22.40
N ARG A 143 -9.63 -10.17 21.82
CA ARG A 143 -9.56 -9.71 20.44
C ARG A 143 -10.19 -8.33 20.32
N ASN A 144 -9.76 -7.55 19.35
CA ASN A 144 -10.39 -6.28 19.04
C ASN A 144 -11.77 -6.53 18.41
N MET A 145 -12.68 -5.58 18.63
CA MET A 145 -13.99 -5.58 18.01
C MET A 145 -14.18 -4.28 17.24
N LYS A 146 -14.77 -4.35 16.05
CA LYS A 146 -14.87 -3.23 15.14
C LYS A 146 -16.22 -3.18 14.43
N PHE A 147 -16.76 -1.98 14.28
CA PHE A 147 -17.79 -1.67 13.30
C PHE A 147 -17.24 -0.66 12.30
N THR A 148 -17.62 -0.80 11.03
CA THR A 148 -17.32 0.18 9.98
C THR A 148 -18.57 0.43 9.15
N LEU A 149 -19.00 1.69 9.12
CA LEU A 149 -20.12 2.15 8.31
C LEU A 149 -19.66 3.24 7.35
N LEU A 150 -20.24 3.26 6.17
CA LEU A 150 -20.15 4.38 5.25
C LEU A 150 -21.46 5.18 5.33
N ALA A 151 -21.36 6.44 5.71
CA ALA A 151 -22.45 7.39 5.65
C ALA A 151 -22.35 8.21 4.37
N THR A 152 -23.42 8.24 3.58
CA THR A 152 -23.54 9.02 2.35
C THR A 152 -24.71 9.98 2.48
N SER A 153 -24.45 11.25 2.17
CA SER A 153 -25.44 12.31 2.13
C SER A 153 -26.03 12.44 0.73
N PHE A 154 -27.35 12.32 0.61
CA PHE A 154 -28.06 12.49 -0.65
C PHE A 154 -28.72 13.86 -0.77
N SER A 155 -28.72 14.39 -1.99
CA SER A 155 -29.47 15.58 -2.37
C SER A 155 -30.57 15.18 -3.35
N ASN A 156 -31.76 15.74 -3.20
CA ASN A 156 -32.79 15.68 -4.23
C ASN A 156 -32.74 16.86 -5.21
N ASP A 157 -31.95 17.88 -4.90
CA ASP A 157 -31.68 18.98 -5.80
C ASP A 157 -30.51 18.60 -6.70
N ILE A 158 -30.77 18.32 -7.97
CA ILE A 158 -29.72 18.08 -8.98
C ILE A 158 -29.02 19.41 -9.25
N SER A 159 -27.91 19.66 -8.56
CA SER A 159 -27.06 20.82 -8.82
C SER A 159 -26.01 20.49 -9.89
N SER A 160 -25.39 21.51 -10.48
CA SER A 160 -24.39 21.35 -11.55
C SER A 160 -23.07 20.70 -11.12
N GLY A 161 -23.02 20.07 -9.94
CA GLY A 161 -21.87 19.34 -9.41
C GLY A 161 -22.24 18.00 -8.76
N ASP A 162 -23.48 17.55 -8.90
CA ASP A 162 -23.93 16.25 -8.38
C ASP A 162 -23.88 15.19 -9.48
N PHE A 163 -23.59 13.95 -9.07
CA PHE A 163 -23.69 12.77 -9.90
C PHE A 163 -25.03 12.09 -9.65
N VAL A 164 -25.75 11.77 -10.73
CA VAL A 164 -27.02 11.05 -10.67
C VAL A 164 -26.75 9.56 -10.84
N CYS A 165 -27.04 8.80 -9.79
CA CYS A 165 -26.99 7.35 -9.76
C CYS A 165 -28.04 6.72 -10.72
N ASP A 166 -27.87 5.45 -11.10
CA ASP A 166 -28.84 4.77 -11.98
C ASP A 166 -30.21 4.60 -11.31
N ASN A 167 -30.25 4.54 -9.98
CA ASN A 167 -31.48 4.55 -9.18
C ASN A 167 -32.15 5.95 -9.08
N SER A 168 -31.68 6.95 -9.83
CA SER A 168 -32.19 8.33 -9.88
C SER A 168 -31.96 9.17 -8.63
N GLU A 169 -31.10 8.72 -7.71
CA GLU A 169 -30.66 9.52 -6.57
C GLU A 169 -29.43 10.35 -6.94
N SER A 170 -29.18 11.46 -6.22
CA SER A 170 -28.02 12.31 -6.49
C SER A 170 -27.06 12.38 -5.29
N ILE A 171 -25.78 12.21 -5.59
CA ILE A 171 -24.66 12.29 -4.66
C ILE A 171 -23.64 13.32 -5.15
N ASP A 172 -22.69 13.71 -4.30
CA ASP A 172 -21.58 14.60 -4.71
C ASP A 172 -20.73 13.91 -5.80
N ASP A 173 -20.44 14.57 -6.93
CA ASP A 173 -19.68 13.99 -8.06
C ASP A 173 -18.27 13.50 -7.67
N ARG A 174 -17.72 13.99 -6.54
CA ARG A 174 -16.43 13.51 -6.01
C ARG A 174 -16.46 12.08 -5.51
N LEU A 175 -17.63 11.53 -5.20
CA LEU A 175 -17.79 10.18 -4.69
C LEU A 175 -17.68 9.10 -5.78
N ARG A 176 -17.56 9.50 -7.04
CA ARG A 176 -17.38 8.56 -8.14
C ARG A 176 -15.99 7.95 -8.10
N CYS A 177 -15.91 6.65 -8.32
CA CYS A 177 -14.67 5.91 -8.42
C CYS A 177 -13.80 6.00 -7.15
N ASP A 178 -14.42 6.15 -5.98
CA ASP A 178 -13.74 6.22 -4.69
C ASP A 178 -13.55 4.84 -4.03
N GLY A 179 -14.11 3.79 -4.63
CA GLY A 179 -14.06 2.41 -4.18
C GLY A 179 -15.21 2.02 -3.24
N TYR A 180 -16.15 2.93 -2.97
CA TYR A 180 -17.32 2.69 -2.14
C TYR A 180 -18.61 2.75 -2.97
N ASN A 181 -19.63 2.02 -2.51
CA ASN A 181 -20.94 2.02 -3.16
C ASN A 181 -21.84 3.05 -2.48
N ASN A 182 -21.58 4.33 -2.73
CA ASN A 182 -22.37 5.43 -2.20
C ASN A 182 -23.79 5.41 -2.77
N CYS A 183 -23.94 5.14 -4.07
CA CYS A 183 -25.23 5.05 -4.75
C CYS A 183 -26.11 3.87 -4.30
N GLY A 184 -25.53 2.83 -3.70
CA GLY A 184 -26.24 1.60 -3.35
C GLY A 184 -26.42 0.61 -4.52
N ASP A 185 -26.34 1.06 -5.76
CA ASP A 185 -26.44 0.25 -6.99
C ASP A 185 -25.10 0.10 -7.75
N TRP A 186 -24.00 0.60 -7.18
CA TRP A 186 -22.64 0.66 -7.75
C TRP A 186 -22.51 1.53 -9.00
N SER A 187 -23.47 2.39 -9.33
CA SER A 187 -23.40 3.22 -10.55
C SER A 187 -22.31 4.30 -10.49
N ASP A 188 -21.98 4.79 -9.29
CA ASP A 188 -20.86 5.67 -8.96
C ASP A 188 -19.48 5.04 -9.22
N GLU A 189 -19.38 3.72 -9.11
CA GLU A 189 -18.16 2.96 -9.32
C GLU A 189 -18.05 2.33 -10.72
N ARG A 190 -19.03 2.61 -11.60
CA ARG A 190 -19.01 2.15 -12.99
C ARG A 190 -18.27 3.14 -13.88
N SER A 191 -17.69 2.61 -14.95
CA SER A 191 -16.99 3.40 -15.98
C SER A 191 -15.82 4.23 -15.46
N CYS A 192 -15.26 3.84 -14.32
CA CYS A 192 -14.02 4.38 -13.81
C CYS A 192 -12.89 3.98 -14.75
N THR A 193 -12.23 4.98 -15.34
CA THR A 193 -10.93 4.77 -15.97
C THR A 193 -9.90 4.54 -14.88
N PHE A 194 -9.99 3.40 -14.19
CA PHE A 194 -8.88 2.92 -13.40
C PHE A 194 -7.72 2.87 -14.37
N LEU A 195 -6.67 3.63 -14.06
CA LEU A 195 -5.36 3.42 -14.63
C LEU A 195 -5.01 1.97 -14.29
N THR A 196 -5.46 1.04 -15.13
CA THR A 196 -4.69 -0.15 -15.40
C THR A 196 -3.32 0.44 -15.70
N TRP A 197 -2.39 0.20 -14.81
CA TRP A 197 -0.99 0.29 -15.14
C TRP A 197 -0.66 -1.09 -15.72
N PRO A 198 -1.14 -1.48 -16.93
CA PRO A 198 -0.94 -2.84 -17.42
C PRO A 198 0.56 -3.17 -17.45
N TRP A 199 1.40 -2.14 -17.68
CA TRP A 199 2.84 -2.28 -17.65
C TRP A 199 3.47 -2.35 -16.25
N LYS A 200 2.98 -1.64 -15.20
CA LYS A 200 3.66 -1.68 -13.88
C LYS A 200 3.35 -2.95 -13.07
N VAL A 201 2.16 -3.53 -13.21
CA VAL A 201 1.81 -4.78 -12.49
C VAL A 201 2.57 -5.99 -13.06
N ALA A 202 2.79 -6.00 -14.38
CA ALA A 202 3.60 -7.03 -15.04
C ALA A 202 5.06 -7.07 -14.54
N PHE A 203 5.64 -5.92 -14.16
CA PHE A 203 7.01 -5.86 -13.61
C PHE A 203 7.12 -6.45 -12.20
N ILE A 204 6.08 -6.35 -11.36
CA ILE A 204 6.12 -6.90 -10.01
C ILE A 204 6.00 -8.43 -10.05
N VAL A 205 5.07 -8.95 -10.85
CA VAL A 205 4.87 -10.41 -10.99
C VAL A 205 6.04 -11.06 -11.75
N GLY A 206 6.55 -10.42 -12.81
CA GLY A 206 7.72 -10.90 -13.56
C GLY A 206 9.03 -10.77 -12.77
N GLY A 207 9.19 -9.69 -12.00
CA GLY A 207 10.38 -9.43 -11.19
C GLY A 207 10.55 -10.42 -10.04
N CYS A 208 9.45 -10.78 -9.34
CA CYS A 208 9.48 -11.80 -8.30
C CYS A 208 9.82 -13.20 -8.85
N GLY A 209 9.29 -13.55 -10.02
CA GLY A 209 9.62 -14.82 -10.68
C GLY A 209 11.11 -14.93 -11.07
N LEU A 210 11.65 -13.88 -11.68
CA LEU A 210 13.06 -13.84 -12.08
C LEU A 210 14.00 -13.84 -10.87
N GLY A 211 13.66 -13.12 -9.80
CA GLY A 211 14.42 -13.09 -8.55
C GLY A 211 14.53 -14.46 -7.89
N LEU A 212 13.44 -15.24 -7.85
CA LEU A 212 13.43 -16.60 -7.30
C LEU A 212 14.28 -17.56 -8.15
N VAL A 213 14.22 -17.47 -9.48
CA VAL A 213 15.04 -18.29 -10.38
C VAL A 213 16.52 -18.00 -10.18
N ILE A 214 16.90 -16.72 -10.11
CA ILE A 214 18.30 -16.31 -9.87
C ILE A 214 18.80 -16.83 -8.51
N ALA A 215 17.98 -16.71 -7.45
CA ALA A 215 18.33 -17.22 -6.13
C ALA A 215 18.58 -18.74 -6.14
N VAL A 216 17.71 -19.53 -6.80
CA VAL A 216 17.87 -20.99 -6.94
C VAL A 216 19.17 -21.33 -7.69
N VAL A 217 19.46 -20.62 -8.78
CA VAL A 217 20.70 -20.82 -9.56
C VAL A 217 21.94 -20.54 -8.70
N ILE A 218 21.94 -19.45 -7.93
CA ILE A 218 23.04 -19.10 -7.01
C ILE A 218 23.22 -20.19 -5.96
N VAL A 219 22.15 -20.66 -5.32
CA VAL A 219 22.20 -21.72 -4.30
C VAL A 219 22.76 -23.02 -4.88
N VAL A 220 22.27 -23.45 -6.05
CA VAL A 220 22.80 -24.65 -6.74
C VAL A 220 24.27 -24.46 -7.08
N HIS A 221 24.68 -23.28 -7.55
CA HIS A 221 26.07 -23.02 -7.89
C HIS A 221 26.98 -23.08 -6.66
N VAL A 222 26.54 -22.54 -5.53
CA VAL A 222 27.25 -22.59 -4.24
C VAL A 222 27.37 -24.03 -3.73
N ILE A 223 26.29 -24.82 -3.76
CA ILE A 223 26.31 -26.24 -3.35
C ILE A 223 27.28 -27.03 -4.23
N ARG A 224 27.21 -26.86 -5.56
CA ARG A 224 28.13 -27.54 -6.49
C ARG A 224 29.58 -27.10 -6.27
N ARG A 225 29.83 -25.81 -6.01
CA ARG A 225 31.18 -25.29 -5.71
C ARG A 225 31.71 -25.86 -4.39
N ARG A 226 30.87 -25.97 -3.36
CA ARG A 226 31.23 -26.58 -2.07
C ARG A 226 31.54 -28.07 -2.23
N ASN A 227 30.73 -28.81 -2.99
CA ASN A 227 30.98 -30.23 -3.26
C ASN A 227 32.25 -30.46 -4.08
N ARG A 228 32.52 -29.62 -5.11
CA ARG A 228 33.79 -29.67 -5.86
C ARG A 228 35.00 -29.37 -4.98
N ARG A 229 34.90 -28.39 -4.08
CA ARG A 229 35.96 -28.10 -3.08
C ARG A 229 36.16 -29.27 -2.12
N ALA A 230 35.10 -29.90 -1.65
CA ALA A 230 35.17 -31.09 -0.80
C ALA A 230 35.83 -32.28 -1.52
N ALA A 231 35.50 -32.50 -2.80
CA ALA A 231 36.12 -33.53 -3.63
C ALA A 231 37.61 -33.26 -3.87
N HIS A 232 38.00 -32.00 -4.13
CA HIS A 232 39.42 -31.62 -4.26
C HIS A 232 40.18 -31.82 -2.94
N ASN A 233 39.57 -31.48 -1.80
CA ASN A 233 40.17 -31.68 -0.48
C ASN A 233 40.23 -33.16 -0.05
N ALA A 234 39.37 -34.02 -0.62
CA ALA A 234 39.40 -35.47 -0.37
C ALA A 234 40.56 -36.16 -1.14
N LEU A 235 40.88 -35.68 -2.34
CA LEU A 235 42.03 -36.16 -3.13
C LEU A 235 43.38 -35.77 -2.51
N THR A 236 43.47 -34.62 -1.83
CA THR A 236 44.70 -34.20 -1.13
C THR A 236 44.88 -34.81 0.26
N ARG A 237 43.90 -35.56 0.78
CA ARG A 237 43.95 -36.21 2.10
C ARG A 237 43.86 -37.74 2.04
N ALA A 238 44.34 -38.34 0.96
CA ALA A 238 44.52 -39.79 0.92
C ALA A 238 45.34 -40.22 2.15
N PRO A 239 44.84 -41.14 3.00
CA PRO A 239 45.59 -41.61 4.15
C PRO A 239 46.83 -42.35 3.65
N VAL A 240 48.01 -41.89 4.11
CA VAL A 240 49.24 -42.68 4.09
C VAL A 240 48.89 -44.06 4.62
N ALA A 241 49.23 -45.08 3.84
CA ALA A 241 48.89 -46.48 4.06
C ALA A 241 49.15 -46.92 5.51
N THR A 242 48.23 -47.70 6.06
CA THR A 242 48.34 -48.38 7.35
C THR A 242 49.65 -49.19 7.45
N PRO A 243 50.33 -49.19 8.61
CA PRO A 243 51.57 -49.93 8.77
C PRO A 243 51.31 -51.44 8.72
N VAL A 244 52.08 -52.13 7.88
CA VAL A 244 52.16 -53.61 7.81
C VAL A 244 52.66 -54.12 9.17
N LYS A 245 51.93 -55.08 9.75
CA LYS A 245 52.30 -55.76 10.99
C LYS A 245 53.45 -56.74 10.68
N GLN A 246 54.67 -56.38 11.06
CA GLN A 246 55.85 -57.21 10.80
C GLN A 246 56.15 -58.12 12.00
N THR A 247 56.20 -59.42 11.72
CA THR A 247 56.53 -60.51 12.63
C THR A 247 57.96 -60.37 13.16
N GLU A 248 58.11 -60.73 14.43
CA GLU A 248 59.31 -60.71 15.25
C GLU A 248 60.47 -61.59 14.70
N VAL A 249 61.66 -61.34 15.27
CA VAL A 249 62.97 -62.05 15.30
C VAL A 249 64.12 -61.49 14.40
N PRO A 250 65.41 -61.63 14.81
CA PRO A 250 66.17 -60.66 15.62
C PRO A 250 67.46 -60.15 14.95
N GLY A 251 68.02 -59.04 15.44
CA GLY A 251 69.42 -58.68 15.17
C GLY A 251 69.73 -57.18 15.27
N LEU A 252 70.40 -56.78 16.35
CA LEU A 252 71.21 -55.55 16.42
C LEU A 252 72.38 -55.66 15.41
N PRO A 253 72.96 -54.54 14.88
CA PRO A 253 73.61 -53.54 15.72
C PRO A 253 73.39 -52.06 15.36
N SER A 254 73.61 -51.29 16.42
CA SER A 254 73.76 -49.83 16.52
C SER A 254 74.77 -49.23 15.54
N TYR A 255 74.37 -48.18 14.83
CA TYR A 255 75.15 -47.01 14.40
C TYR A 255 74.10 -45.92 14.11
N GLY A 256 74.10 -44.73 14.70
CA GLY A 256 75.17 -43.76 14.64
C GLY A 256 74.52 -42.45 14.17
N SER A 257 74.48 -41.48 15.09
CA SER A 257 74.05 -40.08 14.95
C SER A 257 74.62 -39.34 13.75
N ILE A 258 73.79 -38.55 13.04
CA ILE A 258 74.21 -37.31 12.33
C ILE A 258 73.01 -36.34 12.39
N ALA A 259 73.01 -35.40 13.32
CA ALA A 259 73.53 -34.02 13.23
C ALA A 259 72.58 -33.06 12.48
N ALA A 260 72.22 -32.01 13.24
CA ALA A 260 71.29 -30.96 12.91
C ALA A 260 71.78 -30.04 11.79
N PHE A 261 70.84 -29.49 11.02
CA PHE A 261 71.08 -28.31 10.19
C PHE A 261 70.31 -27.08 10.75
N PRO A 262 70.91 -25.88 10.66
CA PRO A 262 70.52 -24.69 11.42
C PRO A 262 69.30 -23.93 10.84
N PRO A 263 68.64 -23.06 11.65
CA PRO A 263 67.49 -22.27 11.22
C PRO A 263 67.85 -21.09 10.29
N PRO A 264 66.87 -20.61 9.49
CA PRO A 264 67.07 -19.55 8.49
C PRO A 264 67.18 -18.13 9.10
N PRO A 265 67.81 -17.18 8.38
CA PRO A 265 67.99 -15.80 8.82
C PRO A 265 66.72 -14.93 8.71
N PRO A 266 66.63 -13.81 9.47
CA PRO A 266 65.41 -13.03 9.63
C PRO A 266 65.25 -11.88 8.62
N TYR A 267 64.00 -11.43 8.55
CA TYR A 267 63.41 -10.35 7.74
C TYR A 267 64.16 -9.02 7.76
N SER A 268 64.07 -8.29 6.63
CA SER A 268 64.15 -6.83 6.61
C SER A 268 62.87 -6.22 6.04
N ALA A 269 62.39 -5.22 6.77
CA ALA A 269 61.27 -4.35 6.42
C ALA A 269 61.73 -3.22 5.47
N VAL A 270 60.84 -2.77 4.58
CA VAL A 270 60.91 -1.43 4.00
C VAL A 270 59.51 -0.84 3.94
N ASP A 271 59.44 0.42 4.36
CA ASP A 271 58.28 1.23 4.68
C ASP A 271 57.99 2.26 3.56
N SER A 272 56.74 2.73 3.56
CA SER A 272 56.24 4.06 3.20
C SER A 272 55.98 4.51 1.74
N GLN A 273 54.67 4.64 1.50
CA GLN A 273 53.92 5.83 1.03
C GLN A 273 54.14 6.45 -0.37
N VAL A 274 53.06 6.45 -1.17
CA VAL A 274 52.70 7.57 -2.08
C VAL A 274 51.18 7.74 -2.10
N ASN A 275 50.69 8.90 -1.63
CA ASN A 275 49.31 9.38 -1.80
C ASN A 275 49.16 10.06 -3.18
N VAL A 276 48.06 9.81 -3.90
CA VAL A 276 47.68 10.50 -5.14
C VAL A 276 46.26 11.06 -5.02
N PRO A 277 46.01 12.35 -5.32
CA PRO A 277 44.67 12.96 -5.29
C PRO A 277 43.85 12.71 -6.58
N PRO A 278 42.50 12.82 -6.53
CA PRO A 278 41.62 12.49 -7.65
C PRO A 278 41.51 13.60 -8.71
N ALA A 279 41.43 13.19 -9.98
CA ALA A 279 41.28 14.04 -11.15
C ALA A 279 39.82 14.49 -11.39
N SER A 280 39.67 15.73 -11.87
CA SER A 280 38.42 16.38 -12.27
C SER A 280 37.96 16.00 -13.70
N PRO A 281 36.65 16.12 -14.01
CA PRO A 281 36.09 15.75 -15.31
C PRO A 281 36.31 16.81 -16.41
N PRO A 282 36.36 16.42 -17.69
CA PRO A 282 36.59 17.34 -18.80
C PRO A 282 35.31 18.09 -19.24
N VAL A 283 35.53 19.36 -19.58
CA VAL A 283 34.61 20.31 -20.21
C VAL A 283 34.51 20.00 -21.71
N TYR A 284 33.28 19.90 -22.24
CA TYR A 284 33.04 19.85 -23.69
C TYR A 284 32.67 21.25 -24.21
N GLN A 285 33.41 21.72 -25.22
CA GLN A 285 33.16 22.96 -25.94
C GLN A 285 32.12 22.76 -27.04
N THR A 286 31.29 23.79 -27.21
CA THR A 286 30.34 24.02 -28.29
C THR A 286 31.05 24.36 -29.59
N GLU A 287 30.69 23.72 -30.70
CA GLU A 287 31.02 24.18 -32.04
C GLU A 287 29.77 24.69 -32.77
N GLU A 288 29.98 25.86 -33.36
CA GLU A 288 29.09 26.74 -34.10
C GLU A 288 29.11 26.32 -35.58
N ALA A 289 27.94 26.25 -36.22
CA ALA A 289 27.86 26.03 -37.67
C ALA A 289 26.92 27.07 -38.30
N THR A 290 27.50 27.78 -39.24
CA THR A 290 27.04 28.98 -39.94
C THR A 290 26.03 28.70 -41.05
N GLU A 291 25.03 29.59 -41.07
CA GLU A 291 24.32 30.24 -42.18
C GLU A 291 24.51 29.75 -43.63
N ALA A 292 23.38 29.46 -44.30
CA ALA A 292 23.19 29.72 -45.73
C ALA A 292 21.71 29.94 -46.08
N THR A 293 21.36 31.20 -46.37
CA THR A 293 20.15 31.60 -47.14
C THR A 293 20.48 31.43 -48.64
N PRO A 294 19.52 31.13 -49.56
CA PRO A 294 18.87 32.24 -50.28
C PRO A 294 17.42 31.98 -50.78
N THR A 295 16.66 33.08 -50.87
CA THR A 295 15.67 33.49 -51.89
C THR A 295 14.79 32.41 -52.55
N GLY A 296 13.45 32.44 -52.50
CA GLY A 296 12.57 33.56 -52.81
C GLY A 296 11.88 33.33 -54.17
N ARG A 297 10.62 32.87 -54.16
CA ARG A 297 9.50 33.34 -55.00
C ARG A 297 8.21 32.63 -54.58
#